data_AF-N8RHZ4-F1
#
_entry.id   AF-N8RHZ4-F1
#
_cell.length_a   1.000
_cell.length_b   1.000
_cell.length_c   1.000
_cell.angle_alpha   90.00
_cell.angle_beta   90.00
_cell.angle_gamma   90.00
#
_symmetry.space_group_name_H-M   'P 1'
#
loop_
_entity.id
_entity.type
_entity.pdbx_description
1 polymer ?
#
loop_
_entity_poly.entity_id
_entity_poly.type
_entity_poly.pdbx_seq_one_letter_code
_entity_poly.pdbx_strand_id
1 'polypeptide(L)' 'MDIQKELINGTLVEVLPDWHMPAYTLHALTSKREQYPMKVQRCIDALKQYFVQ' A
#
# COMPACT_ATOMS: atom_id res chain seq x y z
N MET A 1 -1.92 -9.00 4.27
CA MET A 1 -1.94 -9.26 2.81
C MET A 1 -2.97 -10.34 2.54
N ASP A 2 -3.85 -10.13 1.55
CA ASP A 2 -5.01 -11.00 1.29
C ASP A 2 -4.70 -12.46 0.94
N ILE A 3 -3.42 -12.82 0.76
CA ILE A 3 -2.97 -14.18 0.41
C ILE A 3 -2.31 -14.95 1.57
N GLN A 4 -2.09 -14.30 2.72
CA GLN A 4 -1.32 -14.91 3.82
C GLN A 4 -2.02 -16.14 4.41
N LYS A 5 -3.35 -16.10 4.49
CA LYS A 5 -4.14 -17.20 5.04
C LYS A 5 -4.03 -18.45 4.18
N GLU A 6 -4.05 -18.27 2.86
CA GLU A 6 -4.00 -19.30 1.83
C GLU A 6 -2.60 -19.91 1.71
N LEU A 7 -1.56 -19.10 1.91
CA LEU A 7 -0.19 -19.59 2.03
C LEU A 7 0.01 -20.42 3.31
N ILE A 8 -0.52 -19.96 4.45
CA ILE A 8 -0.40 -20.66 5.74
C ILE A 8 -1.16 -21.98 5.74
N ASN A 9 -2.36 -22.02 5.16
CA ASN A 9 -3.19 -23.23 5.15
C ASN A 9 -2.84 -24.21 4.00
N GLY A 10 -1.86 -23.87 3.15
CA GLY A 10 -1.37 -24.73 2.08
C GLY A 10 -2.28 -24.81 0.85
N THR A 11 -3.31 -23.97 0.76
CA THR A 11 -4.15 -23.87 -0.46
C THR A 11 -3.45 -23.11 -1.59
N LEU A 12 -2.45 -22.30 -1.25
CA LEU A 12 -1.49 -21.71 -2.19
C LEU A 12 -0.07 -22.13 -1.84
N VAL A 13 0.78 -22.26 -2.86
CA VAL A 13 2.20 -22.55 -2.74
C VAL A 13 2.97 -21.53 -3.56
N GLU A 14 4.02 -20.96 -2.97
CA GLU A 14 4.92 -20.04 -3.66
C GLU A 14 5.76 -20.78 -4.70
N VAL A 15 5.89 -20.18 -5.89
CA VAL A 15 6.73 -20.70 -6.98
C VAL A 15 7.79 -19.67 -7.32
N LEU A 16 9.02 -20.14 -7.56
CA LEU A 16 10.20 -19.29 -7.85
C LEU A 16 10.58 -18.35 -6.68
N PRO A 17 10.99 -18.89 -5.52
CA PRO A 17 11.27 -18.09 -4.32
C PRO A 17 12.45 -17.12 -4.49
N ASP A 18 13.36 -17.41 -5.42
CA ASP A 18 14.51 -16.55 -5.72
C ASP A 18 14.14 -15.40 -6.68
N TRP A 19 12.97 -15.44 -7.29
CA TRP A 19 12.50 -14.41 -8.21
C TRP A 19 11.84 -13.27 -7.45
N HIS A 20 12.55 -12.15 -7.36
CA HIS A 20 12.06 -10.96 -6.71
C HIS A 20 11.43 -10.03 -7.74
N MET A 21 10.17 -9.67 -7.53
CA MET A 21 9.55 -8.60 -8.30
C MET A 21 10.37 -7.31 -8.12
N PRO A 22 10.65 -6.54 -9.18
CA PRO A 22 11.29 -5.24 -9.03
C PRO A 22 10.54 -4.38 -8.00
N ALA A 23 11.24 -3.53 -7.25
CA ALA A 23 10.57 -2.64 -6.32
C ALA A 23 9.58 -1.73 -7.06
N TYR A 24 8.32 -1.72 -6.64
CA TYR A 24 7.29 -0.81 -7.17
C TYR A 24 7.02 0.29 -6.17
N THR A 25 7.08 1.54 -6.64
CA THR A 25 6.74 2.70 -5.83
C THR A 25 5.23 2.96 -5.90
N LEU A 26 4.56 2.88 -4.75
CA LEU A 26 3.17 3.29 -4.64
C LEU A 26 3.10 4.81 -4.44
N HIS A 27 2.33 5.49 -5.29
CA HIS A 27 2.13 6.95 -5.19
C HIS A 27 0.66 7.28 -4.95
N ALA A 28 0.42 8.22 -4.02
CA ALA A 28 -0.87 8.89 -3.89
C ALA A 28 -0.83 10.20 -4.69
N LEU A 29 -1.70 10.33 -5.67
CA LEU A 29 -1.79 11.53 -6.51
C LEU A 29 -2.92 12.45 -6.04
N THR A 30 -2.61 13.74 -5.90
CA THR A 30 -3.57 14.77 -5.50
C THR A 30 -3.42 15.99 -6.40
N SER A 31 -4.52 16.68 -6.72
CA SER A 31 -4.45 17.91 -7.53
C SER A 31 -3.64 18.99 -6.83
N LYS A 32 -2.69 19.64 -7.51
CA LYS A 32 -1.94 20.76 -6.93
C LYS A 32 -2.89 21.89 -6.51
N ARG A 33 -2.86 22.26 -5.23
CA ARG A 33 -3.65 23.36 -4.64
C ARG A 33 -2.78 24.12 -3.66
N GLU A 34 -2.97 25.43 -3.57
CA GLU A 34 -2.29 26.26 -2.55
C GLU A 34 -2.73 25.88 -1.14
N GLN A 35 -4.03 25.60 -0.96
CA GLN A 35 -4.58 25.15 0.31
C GLN A 35 -5.68 24.11 0.09
N TYR A 36 -5.59 22.99 0.82
CA TYR A 36 -6.64 21.98 0.82
C TYR A 36 -7.72 22.32 1.85
N PRO A 37 -9.00 22.03 1.57
CA PRO A 37 -10.02 22.02 2.61
C PRO A 37 -9.62 21.07 3.73
N MET A 38 -9.93 21.44 4.98
CA MET A 38 -9.46 20.70 6.16
C MET A 38 -9.79 19.20 6.10
N LYS A 39 -10.97 18.83 5.60
CA LYS A 39 -11.36 17.42 5.41
C LYS A 39 -10.36 16.63 4.54
N VAL A 40 -9.86 17.24 3.47
CA VAL A 40 -8.92 16.59 2.54
C VAL A 40 -7.56 16.43 3.20
N GLN A 41 -7.08 17.48 3.88
CA GLN A 41 -5.81 17.41 4.61
C GLN A 41 -5.84 16.32 5.69
N ARG A 42 -6.93 16.21 6.46
CA ARG A 42 -7.09 15.15 7.47
C ARG A 42 -7.06 13.74 6.87
N CYS A 43 -7.70 13.53 5.71
CA CYS A 43 -7.61 12.25 5.00
C CYS A 43 -6.18 11.95 4.54
N ILE A 44 -5.48 12.95 3.99
CA ILE A 44 -4.08 12.79 3.58
C ILE A 44 -3.20 12.42 4.78
N ASP A 45 -3.38 13.09 5.92
CA ASP A 45 -2.60 12.82 7.14
C ASP A 45 -2.87 11.43 7.69
N ALA A 46 -4.13 10.99 7.71
CA ALA A 46 -4.50 9.63 8.12
C ALA A 46 -3.88 8.57 7.20
N LEU A 47 -3.89 8.79 5.89
CA LEU A 47 -3.25 7.88 4.93
C LEU A 47 -1.73 7.85 5.12
N LYS A 48 -1.08 9.01 5.33
CA LYS A 48 0.35 9.06 5.64
C LYS A 48 0.67 8.24 6.89
N GLN A 49 -0.11 8.39 7.96
CA GLN A 49 0.11 7.63 9.19
C GLN A 49 -0.07 6.12 8.99
N TYR A 50 -1.05 5.72 8.17
CA TYR A 50 -1.30 4.31 7.88
C TYR A 50 -0.17 3.65 7.07
N PHE A 51 0.38 4.36 6.08
CA PHE A 51 1.40 3.82 5.16
C PHE A 51 2.85 4.06 5.57
N VAL A 52 3.12 4.80 6.66
CA VAL A 52 4.48 5.00 7.22
C VAL A 52 4.94 3.81 8.09
N GLN A 53 4.13 2.75 8.21
CA GLN A 53 4.48 1.51 8.89
C GLN A 53 5.66 0.77 8.25
#